data_AF-A0A8J6PQC5-F1
#
_entry.id   AF-A0A8J6PQC5-F1
#
_cell.length_a   1.000
_cell.length_b   1.000
_cell.length_c   1.000
_cell.angle_alpha   90.00
_cell.angle_beta   90.00
_cell.angle_gamma   90.00
#
_symmetry.space_group_name_H-M   'P 1'
#
loop_
_entity.id
_entity.type
_entity.pdbx_description
1 polymer ?
#
loop_
_entity_poly.entity_id
_entity_poly.type
_entity_poly.pdbx_seq_one_letter_code
_entity_poly.pdbx_strand_id
1 'polypeptide(L)'
;MTVIVDQRNAAIDFVLPPDREAAAPPEARGLERDEVRLLVSDAGTVEHSVFRDLPRFLRPGDLLVVNDSATMSAAVDGRLDDDPVVLHVATWLDDGRWVVEVRSTDGKPGPWATLHRGSAVDLPGGVAARLTQPWLPPAERLWTAQISGTADVRSWLARYGRPITYAYVRERWPARYYRTAFGRRLGSAEMPSAARPFTDRLVTDLVVAGVGLAPITLHTGVSSP
;
A
#
# COMPACT_ATOMS: atom_id res chain seq x y z
N MET A 1 0.02 -43.57 -10.53
CA MET A 1 -1.19 -42.75 -10.77
C MET A 1 -0.71 -41.32 -10.89
N THR A 2 -0.58 -40.84 -12.12
CA THR A 2 0.01 -39.54 -12.46
C THR A 2 -1.07 -38.48 -12.29
N VAL A 3 -0.89 -37.56 -11.34
CA VAL A 3 -1.74 -36.35 -11.28
C VAL A 3 -1.18 -35.36 -12.29
N ILE A 4 -1.88 -35.22 -13.40
CA ILE A 4 -1.70 -34.11 -14.33
C ILE A 4 -2.44 -32.93 -13.70
N VAL A 5 -1.70 -31.94 -13.19
CA VAL A 5 -2.28 -30.66 -12.80
C VAL A 5 -2.38 -29.82 -14.08
N ASP A 6 -3.60 -29.64 -14.59
CA ASP A 6 -3.88 -28.69 -15.66
C ASP A 6 -3.64 -27.27 -15.12
N GLN A 7 -2.57 -26.61 -15.60
CA GLN A 7 -2.13 -25.28 -15.18
C GLN A 7 -2.98 -24.14 -15.78
N ARG A 8 -4.26 -24.39 -16.10
CA ARG A 8 -5.16 -23.36 -16.63
C ARG A 8 -6.28 -23.10 -15.62
N ASN A 9 -6.02 -22.11 -14.77
CA ASN A 9 -7.08 -21.27 -14.18
C ASN A 9 -8.07 -21.97 -13.23
N ALA A 10 -7.59 -22.86 -12.35
CA ALA A 10 -8.37 -23.23 -11.18
C ALA A 10 -8.33 -22.06 -10.17
N ALA A 11 -9.44 -21.34 -10.03
CA ALA A 11 -9.57 -20.35 -8.97
C ALA A 11 -9.32 -21.05 -7.63
N ILE A 12 -8.39 -20.51 -6.85
CA ILE A 12 -8.20 -20.95 -5.46
C ILE A 12 -9.40 -20.41 -4.69
N ASP A 13 -10.38 -21.28 -4.44
CA ASP A 13 -11.55 -20.96 -3.64
C ASP A 13 -11.26 -21.22 -2.16
N PHE A 14 -11.52 -20.22 -1.32
CA PHE A 14 -11.42 -20.32 0.13
C PHE A 14 -12.39 -19.33 0.78
N VAL A 15 -12.89 -19.70 1.96
CA VAL A 15 -13.75 -18.82 2.75
C VAL A 15 -12.86 -17.99 3.68
N LEU A 16 -12.91 -16.66 3.57
CA LEU A 16 -12.35 -15.74 4.54
C LEU A 16 -13.48 -15.18 5.43
N PRO A 17 -13.61 -15.65 6.68
CA PRO A 17 -14.58 -15.07 7.61
C PRO A 17 -14.28 -13.58 7.85
N PRO A 18 -15.28 -12.68 7.87
CA PRO A 18 -15.06 -11.23 8.04
C PRO A 18 -14.30 -10.84 9.31
N ASP A 19 -14.40 -11.63 10.39
CA ASP A 19 -13.67 -11.44 11.64
C ASP A 19 -12.16 -11.74 11.54
N ARG A 20 -11.71 -12.25 10.38
CA ARG A 20 -10.30 -12.56 10.09
C ARG A 20 -9.60 -11.49 9.25
N GLU A 21 -10.32 -10.45 8.82
CA GLU A 21 -9.69 -9.25 8.26
C GLU A 21 -9.09 -8.38 9.38
N ALA A 22 -7.84 -7.97 9.19
CA ALA A 22 -7.15 -7.14 10.16
C ALA A 22 -7.60 -5.67 10.06
N ALA A 23 -8.70 -5.32 10.72
CA ALA A 23 -9.28 -3.98 10.70
C ALA A 23 -8.49 -2.93 11.51
N ALA A 24 -7.60 -3.37 12.41
CA ALA A 24 -6.78 -2.51 13.26
C ALA A 24 -5.33 -3.02 13.35
N PRO A 25 -4.35 -2.10 13.43
CA PRO A 25 -2.95 -2.48 13.57
C PRO A 25 -2.69 -3.18 14.93
N PRO A 26 -1.75 -4.13 15.02
CA PRO A 26 -1.38 -4.80 16.27
C PRO A 26 -1.04 -3.82 17.41
N GLU A 27 -0.39 -2.70 17.10
CA GLU A 27 0.01 -1.73 18.12
C GLU A 27 -1.19 -1.03 18.79
N ALA A 28 -2.34 -0.93 18.10
CA ALA A 28 -3.57 -0.45 18.70
C ALA A 28 -4.24 -1.46 19.64
N ARG A 29 -3.83 -2.73 19.57
CA ARG A 29 -4.31 -3.84 20.39
C ARG A 29 -3.32 -4.20 21.51
N GLY A 30 -2.28 -3.40 21.72
CA GLY A 30 -1.26 -3.61 22.75
C GLY A 30 -0.16 -4.61 22.37
N LEU A 31 0.00 -4.92 21.09
CA LEU A 31 1.06 -5.80 20.58
C LEU A 31 2.14 -5.01 19.87
N GLU A 32 3.39 -5.43 20.00
CA GLU A 32 4.47 -4.97 19.13
C GLU A 32 4.30 -5.53 17.71
N ARG A 33 4.92 -4.87 16.72
CA ARG A 33 4.77 -5.25 15.30
C ARG A 33 5.25 -6.68 15.00
N ASP A 34 6.27 -7.13 15.72
CA ASP A 34 6.86 -8.46 15.58
C ASP A 34 6.10 -9.56 16.38
N GLU A 35 5.06 -9.21 17.13
CA GLU A 35 4.25 -10.15 17.91
C GLU A 35 3.05 -10.71 17.13
N VAL A 36 2.91 -10.32 15.87
CA VAL A 36 1.93 -10.93 14.97
C VAL A 36 2.28 -12.38 14.66
N ARG A 37 1.27 -13.17 14.29
CA ARG A 37 1.46 -14.58 13.91
C ARG A 37 2.25 -14.68 12.61
N LEU A 38 3.08 -15.72 12.52
CA LEU A 38 3.79 -16.14 11.32
C LEU A 38 3.38 -17.58 11.00
N LEU A 39 2.94 -17.84 9.76
CA LEU A 39 2.73 -19.19 9.26
C LEU A 39 3.96 -19.58 8.44
N VAL A 40 4.66 -20.63 8.85
CA VAL A 40 5.81 -21.17 8.11
C VAL A 40 5.35 -22.43 7.41
N SER A 41 5.60 -22.52 6.11
CA SER A 41 5.25 -23.68 5.29
C SER A 41 6.49 -24.17 4.56
N ASP A 42 6.86 -25.43 4.77
CA ASP A 42 8.00 -26.08 4.09
C ASP A 42 7.62 -27.50 3.67
N ALA A 43 7.75 -27.79 2.37
CA ALA A 43 7.58 -29.13 1.78
C ALA A 43 6.37 -29.95 2.30
N GLY A 44 5.22 -29.28 2.55
CA GLY A 44 3.99 -29.92 3.05
C GLY A 44 3.83 -29.93 4.57
N THR A 45 4.79 -29.41 5.32
CA THR A 45 4.65 -29.12 6.75
C THR A 45 4.18 -27.68 6.96
N VAL A 46 3.40 -27.46 8.01
CA VAL A 46 2.91 -26.15 8.42
C VAL A 46 3.21 -25.97 9.90
N GLU A 47 3.91 -24.89 10.22
CA GLU A 47 4.22 -24.48 11.58
C GLU A 47 3.59 -23.11 11.89
N HIS A 48 2.98 -23.01 13.07
CA HIS A 48 2.52 -21.74 13.62
C HIS A 48 3.58 -21.14 14.52
N SER A 49 4.02 -19.93 14.19
CA SER A 49 5.04 -19.19 14.92
C SER A 49 4.60 -17.73 15.13
N VAL A 50 5.50 -16.91 15.64
CA VAL A 50 5.36 -15.45 15.75
C VAL A 50 6.41 -14.77 14.88
N PHE A 51 6.15 -13.58 14.38
CA PHE A 51 7.05 -12.93 13.42
C PHE A 51 8.44 -12.63 14.01
N ARG A 52 8.49 -12.35 15.32
CA ARG A 52 9.72 -12.23 16.11
C ARG A 52 10.65 -13.43 15.99
N ASP A 53 10.11 -14.61 15.72
CA ASP A 53 10.87 -15.86 15.59
C ASP A 53 11.41 -16.09 14.16
N LEU A 54 11.18 -15.16 13.22
CA LEU A 54 11.71 -15.22 11.86
C LEU A 54 13.19 -15.64 11.77
N PRO A 55 14.12 -15.15 12.64
CA PRO A 55 15.53 -15.53 12.56
C PRO A 55 15.77 -17.04 12.73
N ARG A 56 14.88 -17.77 13.41
CA ARG A 56 14.99 -19.24 13.59
C ARG A 56 14.82 -20.01 12.29
N PHE A 57 14.20 -19.40 11.29
CA PHE A 57 13.91 -20.01 9.98
C PHE A 57 14.90 -19.59 8.89
N LEU A 58 15.91 -18.79 9.24
CA LEU A 58 16.95 -18.31 8.35
C LEU A 58 18.31 -18.83 8.79
N ARG A 59 19.25 -18.90 7.86
CA ARG A 59 20.63 -19.34 8.10
C ARG A 59 21.60 -18.17 7.93
N PRO A 60 22.75 -18.19 8.62
CA PRO A 60 23.83 -17.26 8.31
C PRO A 60 24.19 -17.35 6.82
N GLY A 61 24.26 -16.19 6.16
CA GLY A 61 24.48 -16.09 4.72
C GLY A 61 23.21 -15.93 3.87
N ASP A 62 22.01 -16.14 4.43
CA ASP A 62 20.75 -15.82 3.74
C ASP A 62 20.63 -14.31 3.48
N LEU A 63 19.92 -13.93 2.42
CA LEU A 63 19.70 -12.53 2.04
C LEU A 63 18.21 -12.19 2.05
N LEU A 64 17.82 -11.24 2.89
CA LEU A 64 16.49 -10.63 2.82
C LEU A 64 16.53 -9.42 1.90
N VAL A 65 15.78 -9.51 0.79
CA VAL A 65 15.55 -8.39 -0.12
C VAL A 65 14.33 -7.60 0.37
N VAL A 66 14.53 -6.33 0.71
CA VAL A 66 13.51 -5.50 1.37
C VAL A 66 13.18 -4.28 0.52
N ASN A 67 11.90 -3.92 0.45
CA ASN A 67 11.49 -2.69 -0.23
C ASN A 67 11.69 -1.49 0.70
N ASP A 68 12.54 -0.54 0.29
CA ASP A 68 12.89 0.66 1.04
C ASP A 68 11.99 1.88 0.75
N SER A 69 10.93 1.67 -0.05
CA SER A 69 9.96 2.71 -0.36
C SER A 69 9.12 3.08 0.87
N ALA A 70 9.10 4.36 1.22
CA ALA A 70 8.30 4.92 2.30
C ALA A 70 6.95 5.42 1.81
N THR A 71 5.92 5.18 2.62
CA THR A 71 4.52 5.50 2.30
C THR A 71 4.19 6.98 2.47
N MET A 72 3.55 7.56 1.46
CA MET A 72 2.99 8.90 1.45
C MET A 72 1.60 8.91 2.07
N SER A 73 1.15 10.09 2.51
CA SER A 73 -0.25 10.32 2.86
C SER A 73 -1.05 10.60 1.58
N ALA A 74 -1.17 9.58 0.74
CA ALA A 74 -1.55 9.68 -0.66
C ALA A 74 -3.06 9.86 -0.94
N ALA A 75 -3.94 9.79 0.07
CA ALA A 75 -5.38 10.03 -0.11
C ALA A 75 -5.76 11.42 0.39
N VAL A 76 -6.47 12.20 -0.44
CA VAL A 76 -6.94 13.54 -0.09
C VAL A 76 -8.41 13.70 -0.43
N ASP A 77 -9.19 14.23 0.52
CA ASP A 77 -10.60 14.57 0.28
C ASP A 77 -10.69 15.82 -0.60
N GLY A 78 -11.56 15.82 -1.60
CA GLY A 78 -11.74 16.90 -2.56
C GLY A 78 -13.16 16.95 -3.13
N ARG A 79 -13.36 17.75 -4.17
CA ARG A 79 -14.64 17.91 -4.86
C ARG A 79 -14.46 17.84 -6.38
N LEU A 80 -15.41 17.22 -7.07
CA LEU A 80 -15.51 17.21 -8.53
C LEU A 80 -16.94 17.65 -8.88
N ASP A 81 -17.11 18.78 -9.58
CA ASP A 81 -18.44 19.30 -9.97
C ASP A 81 -19.47 19.31 -8.82
N ASP A 82 -19.03 19.71 -7.62
CA ASP A 82 -19.76 19.70 -6.34
C ASP A 82 -19.95 18.36 -5.61
N ASP A 83 -19.52 17.25 -6.19
CA ASP A 83 -19.58 15.97 -5.51
C ASP A 83 -18.33 15.70 -4.65
N PRO A 84 -18.48 15.17 -3.41
CA PRO A 84 -17.35 14.78 -2.59
C PRO A 84 -16.63 13.57 -3.18
N VAL A 85 -15.31 13.69 -3.34
CA VAL A 85 -14.45 12.64 -3.87
C VAL A 85 -13.21 12.45 -3.00
N VAL A 86 -12.55 11.31 -3.14
CA VAL A 86 -11.20 11.09 -2.63
C VAL A 86 -10.25 10.94 -3.80
N LEU A 87 -9.22 11.77 -3.86
CA LEU A 87 -8.12 11.62 -4.81
C LEU A 87 -7.02 10.77 -4.16
N HIS A 88 -6.73 9.62 -4.74
CA HIS A 88 -5.52 8.86 -4.45
C HIS A 88 -4.41 9.28 -5.43
N VAL A 89 -3.30 9.78 -4.90
CA VAL A 89 -2.13 10.18 -5.67
C VAL A 89 -1.12 9.03 -5.67
N ALA A 90 -0.94 8.37 -6.81
CA ALA A 90 -0.21 7.11 -6.92
C ALA A 90 1.27 7.32 -7.27
N THR A 91 1.55 7.57 -8.55
CA THR A 91 2.91 7.52 -9.12
C THR A 91 3.25 8.86 -9.75
N TRP A 92 4.44 9.40 -9.46
CA TRP A 92 4.95 10.57 -10.17
C TRP A 92 5.64 10.16 -11.48
N LEU A 93 5.41 10.92 -12.55
CA LEU A 93 5.93 10.67 -13.88
C LEU A 93 7.03 11.66 -14.24
N ASP A 94 7.91 11.27 -15.16
CA ASP A 94 9.10 12.06 -15.57
C ASP A 94 8.75 13.43 -16.18
N ASP A 95 7.53 13.59 -16.69
CA ASP A 95 7.02 14.83 -17.25
C ASP A 95 6.32 15.74 -16.22
N GLY A 96 6.43 15.40 -14.94
CA GLY A 96 5.86 16.19 -13.84
C GLY A 96 4.42 15.85 -13.49
N ARG A 97 3.74 15.02 -14.27
CA ARG A 97 2.37 14.57 -13.98
C ARG A 97 2.34 13.47 -12.92
N TRP A 98 1.14 13.20 -12.42
CA TRP A 98 0.88 12.12 -11.47
C TRP A 98 -0.14 11.14 -12.03
N VAL A 99 0.06 9.85 -11.80
CA VAL A 99 -0.99 8.84 -11.88
C VAL A 99 -1.86 8.98 -10.64
N VAL A 100 -3.16 9.06 -10.83
CA VAL A 100 -4.15 9.24 -9.78
C VAL A 100 -5.35 8.31 -9.97
N GLU A 101 -6.09 8.09 -8.90
CA GLU A 101 -7.40 7.45 -8.89
C GLU A 101 -8.38 8.38 -8.18
N VAL A 102 -9.52 8.66 -8.81
CA VAL A 102 -10.62 9.39 -8.17
C VAL A 102 -11.63 8.37 -7.68
N ARG A 103 -11.95 8.42 -6.38
CA ARG A 103 -12.92 7.53 -5.74
C ARG A 103 -14.11 8.29 -5.19
N SER A 104 -15.26 7.62 -5.18
CA SER A 104 -16.43 8.06 -4.44
C SER A 104 -16.24 7.90 -2.94
N THR A 105 -16.86 8.78 -2.16
CA THR A 105 -16.93 8.67 -0.69
C THR A 105 -18.04 7.74 -0.19
N ASP A 106 -18.89 7.20 -1.07
CA ASP A 106 -20.05 6.36 -0.73
C ASP A 106 -19.69 4.91 -0.33
N GLY A 107 -18.40 4.60 -0.19
CA GLY A 107 -17.91 3.31 0.27
C GLY A 107 -17.98 2.19 -0.78
N LYS A 108 -18.41 2.49 -2.01
CA LYS A 108 -18.37 1.51 -3.10
C LYS A 108 -16.94 1.36 -3.63
N PRO A 109 -16.45 0.13 -3.78
CA PRO A 109 -15.20 -0.12 -4.49
C PRO A 109 -15.37 0.27 -5.96
N GLY A 110 -14.53 1.18 -6.45
CA GLY A 110 -14.49 1.52 -7.87
C GLY A 110 -14.09 2.97 -8.12
N PRO A 111 -13.70 3.29 -9.36
CA PRO A 111 -13.48 4.67 -9.77
C PRO A 111 -14.79 5.47 -9.69
N TRP A 112 -14.66 6.78 -9.59
CA TRP A 112 -15.77 7.70 -9.83
C TRP A 112 -16.40 7.41 -11.19
N ALA A 113 -17.73 7.32 -11.24
CA ALA A 113 -18.44 7.13 -12.49
C ALA A 113 -18.26 8.39 -13.36
N THR A 114 -17.90 8.21 -14.63
CA THR A 114 -17.81 9.28 -15.65
C THR A 114 -16.72 10.34 -15.46
N LEU A 115 -15.44 9.93 -15.55
CA LEU A 115 -14.31 10.85 -15.73
C LEU A 115 -14.06 11.13 -17.21
N HIS A 116 -13.68 12.36 -17.55
CA HIS A 116 -13.29 12.73 -18.91
C HIS A 116 -12.03 13.60 -18.90
N ARG A 117 -11.37 13.74 -20.05
CA ARG A 117 -10.24 14.66 -20.19
C ARG A 117 -10.70 16.06 -19.80
N GLY A 118 -9.97 16.69 -18.89
CA GLY A 118 -10.25 18.04 -18.41
C GLY A 118 -11.01 18.09 -17.09
N SER A 119 -11.63 16.99 -16.63
CA SER A 119 -12.20 16.88 -15.28
C SER A 119 -11.18 17.38 -14.25
N ALA A 120 -11.63 18.20 -13.30
CA ALA A 120 -10.77 18.85 -12.32
C ALA A 120 -11.29 18.56 -10.92
N VAL A 121 -10.42 18.00 -10.07
CA VAL A 121 -10.70 17.80 -8.66
C VAL A 121 -10.15 18.98 -7.88
N ASP A 122 -11.04 19.72 -7.23
CA ASP A 122 -10.71 20.79 -6.30
C ASP A 122 -10.26 20.21 -4.96
N LEU A 123 -9.12 20.68 -4.47
CA LEU A 123 -8.43 20.11 -3.33
C LEU A 123 -8.08 21.19 -2.28
N PRO A 124 -7.89 20.79 -1.01
CA PRO A 124 -7.52 21.70 0.06
C PRO A 124 -6.26 22.53 -0.23
N GLY A 125 -6.28 23.79 0.20
CA GLY A 125 -5.17 24.72 0.02
C GLY A 125 -5.12 25.40 -1.35
N GLY A 126 -6.22 25.42 -2.11
CA GLY A 126 -6.27 26.01 -3.46
C GLY A 126 -5.56 25.17 -4.51
N VAL A 127 -5.38 23.88 -4.24
CA VAL A 127 -4.76 22.92 -5.17
C VAL A 127 -5.84 22.34 -6.07
N ALA A 128 -5.50 22.05 -7.31
CA ALA A 128 -6.39 21.36 -8.24
C ALA A 128 -5.64 20.26 -9.01
N ALA A 129 -6.29 19.11 -9.18
CA ALA A 129 -5.81 18.02 -10.02
C ALA A 129 -6.65 17.92 -11.29
N ARG A 130 -6.06 18.28 -12.44
CA ARG A 130 -6.73 18.21 -13.75
C ARG A 130 -6.36 16.94 -14.48
N LEU A 131 -7.35 16.12 -14.80
CA LEU A 131 -7.17 14.84 -15.49
C LEU A 131 -6.86 15.05 -16.98
N THR A 132 -5.84 14.36 -17.50
CA THR A 132 -5.41 14.49 -18.90
C THR A 132 -5.80 13.32 -19.78
N GLN A 133 -5.57 12.08 -19.33
CA GLN A 133 -5.91 10.86 -20.07
C GLN A 133 -5.89 9.65 -19.14
N PRO A 134 -6.61 8.55 -19.48
CA PRO A 134 -6.48 7.28 -18.78
C PRO A 134 -5.03 6.78 -18.76
N TRP A 135 -4.64 6.11 -17.68
CA TRP A 135 -3.35 5.47 -17.49
C TRP A 135 -3.48 3.98 -17.80
N LEU A 136 -2.71 3.50 -18.79
CA LEU A 136 -2.74 2.12 -19.31
C LEU A 136 -4.14 1.67 -19.83
N PRO A 137 -4.63 2.25 -20.93
CA PRO A 137 -5.86 1.79 -21.60
C PRO A 137 -5.82 0.28 -21.93
N PRO A 138 -6.96 -0.43 -21.92
CA PRO A 138 -8.33 0.09 -21.81
C PRO A 138 -8.84 0.31 -20.38
N ALA A 139 -7.98 0.20 -19.35
CA ALA A 139 -8.41 0.48 -17.98
C ALA A 139 -8.75 1.98 -17.80
N GLU A 140 -9.96 2.28 -17.35
CA GLU A 140 -10.45 3.67 -17.17
C GLU A 140 -10.36 4.17 -15.72
N ARG A 141 -9.86 3.32 -14.81
CA ARG A 141 -9.80 3.60 -13.38
C ARG A 141 -8.70 4.61 -13.03
N LEU A 142 -7.52 4.45 -13.61
CA LEU A 142 -6.37 5.31 -13.33
C LEU A 142 -6.26 6.39 -14.39
N TRP A 143 -5.88 7.58 -13.96
CA TRP A 143 -5.71 8.73 -14.84
C TRP A 143 -4.36 9.37 -14.61
N THR A 144 -3.79 9.94 -15.66
CA THR A 144 -2.73 10.93 -15.52
C THR A 144 -3.36 12.29 -15.22
N ALA A 145 -2.76 13.03 -14.30
CA ALA A 145 -3.24 14.34 -13.87
C ALA A 145 -2.09 15.35 -13.69
N GLN A 146 -2.38 16.60 -14.04
CA GLN A 146 -1.55 17.74 -13.64
C GLN A 146 -2.06 18.25 -12.30
N ILE A 147 -1.20 18.26 -11.29
CA ILE A 147 -1.49 18.89 -10.00
C ILE A 147 -0.89 20.30 -10.02
N SER A 148 -1.68 21.30 -9.63
CA SER A 148 -1.32 22.73 -9.66
C SER A 148 -1.80 23.44 -8.40
N GLY A 149 -1.28 24.64 -8.12
CA GLY A 149 -1.58 25.39 -6.88
C GLY A 149 -0.69 25.03 -5.69
N THR A 150 0.33 24.17 -5.89
CA THR A 150 1.38 23.88 -4.91
C THR A 150 2.76 23.84 -5.59
N ALA A 151 3.80 24.25 -4.87
CA ALA A 151 5.19 24.13 -5.32
C ALA A 151 5.75 22.71 -5.13
N ASP A 152 5.23 21.96 -4.16
CA ASP A 152 5.63 20.58 -3.89
C ASP A 152 4.41 19.75 -3.51
N VAL A 153 4.07 18.78 -4.37
CA VAL A 153 2.96 17.85 -4.15
C VAL A 153 3.21 16.98 -2.92
N ARG A 154 4.46 16.59 -2.64
CA ARG A 154 4.76 15.70 -1.50
C ARG A 154 4.56 16.40 -0.16
N SER A 155 5.03 17.65 -0.03
CA SER A 155 4.76 18.48 1.15
C SER A 155 3.27 18.78 1.32
N TRP A 156 2.55 19.01 0.22
CA TRP A 156 1.09 19.18 0.25
C TRP A 156 0.37 17.91 0.72
N LEU A 157 0.73 16.73 0.21
CA LEU A 157 0.21 15.44 0.67
C LEU A 157 0.49 15.20 2.15
N ALA A 158 1.68 15.55 2.63
CA ALA A 158 2.02 15.41 4.05
C ALA A 158 1.14 16.30 4.97
N ARG A 159 0.62 17.42 4.45
CA ARG A 159 -0.20 18.37 5.20
C ARG A 159 -1.70 18.04 5.16
N TYR A 160 -2.22 17.68 3.99
CA TYR A 160 -3.67 17.53 3.77
C TYR A 160 -4.13 16.09 3.55
N GLY A 161 -3.19 15.18 3.29
CA GLY A 161 -3.51 13.81 2.99
C GLY A 161 -3.56 12.88 4.20
N ARG A 162 -3.94 11.65 3.92
CA ARG A 162 -3.89 10.50 4.83
C ARG A 162 -3.40 9.25 4.09
N PRO A 163 -2.94 8.21 4.81
CA PRO A 163 -2.66 6.92 4.18
C PRO A 163 -3.88 6.35 3.47
N ILE A 164 -3.65 5.65 2.36
CA ILE A 164 -4.69 4.85 1.70
C ILE A 164 -4.97 3.61 2.56
N THR A 165 -6.25 3.28 2.75
CA THR A 165 -6.70 2.15 3.57
C THR A 165 -7.67 1.26 2.81
N TYR A 166 -7.72 -0.01 3.18
CA TYR A 166 -8.72 -0.95 2.66
C TYR A 166 -10.14 -0.60 3.13
N ALA A 167 -11.14 -1.00 2.36
CA ALA A 167 -12.55 -0.69 2.65
C ALA A 167 -13.05 -1.29 3.97
N TYR A 168 -12.48 -2.41 4.42
CA TYR A 168 -12.83 -3.04 5.71
C TYR A 168 -12.23 -2.30 6.92
N VAL A 169 -11.28 -1.38 6.72
CA VAL A 169 -10.69 -0.57 7.80
C VAL A 169 -11.58 0.63 8.08
N ARG A 170 -12.33 0.58 9.18
CA ARG A 170 -13.29 1.64 9.56
C ARG A 170 -12.62 2.84 10.24
N GLU A 171 -11.53 2.60 10.96
CA GLU A 171 -10.82 3.63 11.73
C GLU A 171 -9.66 4.22 10.93
N ARG A 172 -9.47 5.55 11.04
CA ARG A 172 -8.33 6.23 10.45
C ARG A 172 -7.12 6.14 11.39
N TRP A 173 -6.05 5.51 10.92
CA TRP A 173 -4.81 5.43 11.68
C TRP A 173 -3.82 6.52 11.26
N PRO A 174 -3.08 7.12 12.21
CA PRO A 174 -2.02 8.07 11.89
C PRO A 174 -0.96 7.48 10.95
N ALA A 175 -0.33 8.33 10.12
CA ALA A 175 0.66 7.90 9.11
C ALA A 175 1.81 7.03 9.67
N ARG A 176 2.16 7.17 10.95
CA ARG A 176 3.18 6.34 11.61
C ARG A 176 2.87 4.83 11.58
N TYR A 177 1.59 4.44 11.54
CA TYR A 177 1.16 3.03 11.47
C TYR A 177 1.40 2.38 10.10
N TYR A 178 1.71 3.20 9.09
CA TYR A 178 1.97 2.78 7.71
C TYR A 178 3.45 2.94 7.32
N ARG A 179 4.33 3.17 8.31
CA ARG A 179 5.78 3.19 8.11
C ARG A 179 6.35 1.80 8.38
N THR A 180 7.25 1.34 7.53
CA THR A 180 8.01 0.10 7.73
C THR A 180 9.39 0.41 8.29
N ALA A 181 10.08 -0.58 8.89
CA ALA A 181 11.46 -0.40 9.39
C ALA A 181 12.46 -0.05 8.26
N PHE A 182 12.12 -0.38 7.01
CA PHE A 182 12.98 -0.18 5.85
C PHE A 182 12.64 1.09 5.05
N GLY A 183 11.52 1.76 5.33
CA GLY A 183 11.07 2.91 4.54
C GLY A 183 12.02 4.11 4.64
N ARG A 184 12.81 4.34 3.60
CA ARG A 184 13.74 5.47 3.47
C ARG A 184 13.38 6.42 2.33
N ARG A 185 12.86 5.90 1.22
CA ARG A 185 12.60 6.67 0.00
C ARG A 185 11.12 6.96 -0.17
N LEU A 186 10.70 8.18 0.13
CA LEU A 186 9.29 8.58 0.03
C LEU A 186 8.78 8.47 -1.42
N GLY A 187 7.73 7.67 -1.63
CA GLY A 187 7.10 7.57 -2.96
C GLY A 187 6.00 6.51 -3.11
N SER A 188 5.86 5.59 -2.16
CA SER A 188 4.77 4.62 -2.16
C SER A 188 3.44 5.28 -1.81
N ALA A 189 2.40 5.08 -2.61
CA ALA A 189 1.04 5.50 -2.28
C ALA A 189 0.38 4.55 -1.26
N GLU A 190 0.55 3.26 -1.48
CA GLU A 190 0.19 2.21 -0.53
C GLU A 190 1.41 1.65 0.17
N MET A 191 1.28 1.09 1.37
CA MET A 191 2.42 0.57 2.11
C MET A 191 2.95 -0.74 1.52
N PRO A 192 4.28 -0.93 1.38
CA PRO A 192 4.92 -2.24 1.20
C PRO A 192 4.70 -3.15 2.43
N SER A 193 3.49 -3.69 2.55
CA SER A 193 2.90 -4.17 3.80
C SER A 193 3.55 -5.42 4.37
N ALA A 194 4.21 -6.25 3.56
CA ALA A 194 4.96 -7.42 4.02
C ALA A 194 6.09 -7.04 5.00
N ALA A 195 6.65 -5.83 4.88
CA ALA A 195 7.67 -5.33 5.79
C ALA A 195 7.11 -4.74 7.10
N ARG A 196 5.79 -4.67 7.26
CA ARG A 196 5.15 -4.06 8.42
C ARG A 196 5.50 -4.73 9.77
N PRO A 197 5.61 -6.07 9.86
CA PRO A 197 5.92 -6.72 11.14
C PRO A 197 7.37 -6.52 11.63
N PHE A 198 8.27 -6.00 10.80
CA PHE A 198 9.66 -5.78 11.21
C PHE A 198 9.76 -4.62 12.22
N THR A 199 10.50 -4.88 13.29
CA THR A 199 10.94 -3.91 14.30
C THR A 199 12.44 -3.67 14.16
N ASP A 200 12.94 -2.53 14.65
CA ASP A 200 14.39 -2.26 14.63
C ASP A 200 15.18 -3.33 15.39
N ARG A 201 14.59 -3.86 16.48
CA ARG A 201 15.17 -4.98 17.25
C ARG A 201 15.26 -6.25 16.42
N LEU A 202 14.18 -6.65 15.74
CA LEU A 202 14.19 -7.84 14.88
C LEU A 202 15.18 -7.68 13.71
N VAL A 203 15.26 -6.49 13.11
CA VAL A 203 16.26 -6.19 12.07
C VAL A 203 17.68 -6.37 12.61
N THR A 204 17.95 -5.91 13.84
CA THR A 204 19.24 -6.11 14.52
C THR A 204 19.53 -7.59 14.75
N ASP A 205 18.54 -8.34 15.26
CA ASP A 205 18.67 -9.78 15.55
C ASP A 205 19.01 -10.58 14.27
N LEU A 206 18.40 -10.22 13.13
CA LEU A 206 18.70 -10.83 11.82
C LEU A 206 20.15 -10.58 11.40
N VAL A 207 20.62 -9.34 11.51
CA VAL A 207 22.00 -8.98 11.15
C VAL A 207 23.00 -9.70 12.07
N VAL A 208 22.74 -9.77 13.37
CA VAL A 208 23.58 -10.49 14.34
C VAL A 208 23.61 -12.00 14.05
N ALA A 209 22.50 -12.57 13.58
CA ALA A 209 22.43 -13.96 13.13
C ALA A 209 23.14 -14.22 11.79
N GLY A 210 23.76 -13.20 11.17
CA GLY A 210 24.49 -13.33 9.91
C GLY A 210 23.60 -13.29 8.67
N VAL A 211 22.36 -12.81 8.78
CA VAL A 211 21.46 -12.60 7.63
C VAL A 211 21.79 -11.26 6.99
N GLY A 212 22.01 -11.26 5.68
CA GLY A 212 22.21 -10.06 4.88
C GLY A 212 20.90 -9.32 4.60
N LEU A 213 20.98 -8.00 4.43
CA LEU A 213 19.87 -7.16 4.00
C LEU A 213 20.23 -6.45 2.69
N ALA A 214 19.40 -6.58 1.66
CA ALA A 214 19.55 -5.86 0.40
C ALA A 214 18.30 -4.99 0.15
N PRO A 215 18.42 -3.65 0.23
CA PRO A 215 17.32 -2.77 -0.10
C PRO A 215 17.12 -2.68 -1.62
N ILE A 216 15.86 -2.70 -2.05
CA ILE A 216 15.40 -2.31 -3.38
C ILE A 216 14.34 -1.23 -3.26
N THR A 217 14.19 -0.40 -4.29
CA THR A 217 13.14 0.63 -4.32
C THR A 217 12.06 0.26 -5.32
N LEU A 218 10.86 0.00 -4.82
CA LEU A 218 9.66 -0.10 -5.63
C LEU A 218 8.56 0.76 -5.01
N HIS A 219 8.27 1.90 -5.63
CA HIS A 219 7.13 2.72 -5.24
C HIS A 219 5.82 2.00 -5.62
N THR A 220 5.13 1.50 -4.61
CA THR A 220 3.83 0.84 -4.75
C THR A 220 2.75 1.88 -5.02
N GLY A 221 2.11 1.78 -6.20
CA GLY A 221 0.95 2.59 -6.56
C GLY A 221 -0.31 2.17 -5.78
N VAL A 222 -1.48 2.46 -6.35
CA VAL A 222 -2.75 1.98 -5.81
C VAL A 222 -3.01 0.54 -6.24
N SER A 223 -3.31 -0.34 -5.29
CA SER A 223 -3.72 -1.71 -5.54
C SER A 223 -5.22 -1.83 -5.26
N SER A 224 -6.00 -2.05 -6.30
CA SER A 224 -7.34 -2.63 -6.17
C SER A 224 -7.65 -3.36 -7.48
N PRO A 225 -8.64 -4.26 -7.52
CA PRO A 225 -9.34 -4.57 -8.76
C PRO A 225 -9.99 -3.32 -9.39
#